data_AF-A0A9W6FWV1-F1
#
_entry.id   AF-A0A9W6FWV1-F1
#
_cell.length_a   1.000
_cell.length_b   1.000
_cell.length_c   1.000
_cell.angle_alpha   90.00
_cell.angle_beta   90.00
_cell.angle_gamma   90.00
#
_symmetry.space_group_name_H-M   'P 1'
#
loop_
_entity.id
_entity.type
_entity.pdbx_description
1 polymer ?
#
loop_
_entity_poly.entity_id
_entity_poly.type
_entity_poly.pdbx_seq_one_letter_code
_entity_poly.pdbx_strand_id
1 'polypeptide(L)'
;MGWINKYIFLIIFLILITSLFSGCASLNSKKFLERETFRKEEKTGAKGWWYAKFRMDWPKDAEPLWHMDPLLAHRVIAPVLSRYSEEISLWRFHRRAAPDASGHQFSFIFYADPQVADRVFASIRSNRILKDMKSAGIILEDVYDDTGRISKPNVEDTSDRNWSLPIQKSWPYFIMGVSQTWLDLIEQGVVQRGKIDRSASCRDILAFYKGVNEDIGATWQKEGQHAFLHHLNALFGYEPLVIYEKRLTTF
;
A
#
# COMPACT_ATOMS: atom_id res chain seq x y z
N MET A 1 46.45 43.94 -32.65
CA MET A 1 45.33 43.79 -31.69
C MET A 1 44.66 42.40 -31.74
N GLY A 2 45.42 41.29 -31.92
CA GLY A 2 44.85 39.93 -31.99
C GLY A 2 45.48 38.90 -31.04
N TRP A 3 46.52 39.29 -30.29
CA TRP A 3 47.24 38.39 -29.39
C TRP A 3 46.69 38.38 -27.96
N ILE A 4 46.21 39.53 -27.46
CA ILE A 4 45.69 39.67 -26.10
C ILE A 4 44.41 38.83 -25.88
N ASN A 5 43.57 38.68 -26.91
CA ASN A 5 42.33 37.89 -26.79
C ASN A 5 42.56 36.38 -26.66
N LYS A 6 43.65 35.82 -27.22
CA LYS A 6 43.90 34.37 -27.12
C LYS A 6 44.27 33.94 -25.70
N TYR A 7 45.02 34.77 -24.99
CA TYR A 7 45.42 34.49 -23.61
C TYR A 7 44.26 34.68 -22.62
N ILE A 8 43.38 35.65 -22.87
CA ILE A 8 42.17 35.85 -22.05
C ILE A 8 41.23 34.66 -22.17
N PHE A 9 40.99 34.14 -23.39
CA PHE A 9 40.18 32.94 -23.57
C PHE A 9 40.81 31.69 -22.95
N LEU A 10 42.13 31.53 -23.05
CA LEU A 10 42.85 30.41 -22.42
C LEU A 10 42.78 30.47 -20.89
N ILE A 11 42.89 31.66 -20.29
CA ILE A 11 42.77 31.88 -18.85
C ILE A 11 41.34 31.62 -18.37
N ILE A 12 40.32 32.12 -19.08
CA ILE A 12 38.92 31.86 -18.74
C ILE A 12 38.60 30.36 -18.84
N PHE A 13 39.11 29.67 -19.87
CA PHE A 13 38.93 28.24 -20.04
C PHE A 13 39.63 27.42 -18.94
N LEU A 14 40.85 27.81 -18.54
CA LEU A 14 41.57 27.19 -17.42
C LEU A 14 40.85 27.41 -16.06
N ILE A 15 40.29 28.60 -15.82
CA ILE A 15 39.49 28.89 -14.62
C ILE A 15 38.20 28.06 -14.59
N LEU A 16 37.54 27.87 -15.73
CA LEU A 16 36.34 27.02 -15.84
C LEU A 16 36.67 25.54 -15.60
N ILE A 17 37.81 25.05 -16.09
CA ILE A 17 38.26 23.67 -15.83
C ILE A 17 38.60 23.48 -14.35
N THR A 18 39.33 24.40 -13.71
CA THR A 18 39.69 24.25 -12.28
C THR A 18 38.48 24.36 -11.34
N SER A 19 37.45 25.12 -11.73
CA SER A 19 36.19 25.17 -10.97
C SER A 19 35.33 23.91 -11.15
N LEU A 20 35.43 23.19 -12.27
CA LEU A 20 34.76 21.89 -12.47
C LEU A 20 35.43 20.74 -11.69
N PHE A 21 36.73 20.85 -11.35
CA PHE A 21 37.46 19.84 -10.55
C PHE A 21 37.52 20.16 -9.04
N SER A 22 37.03 21.31 -8.60
CA SER A 22 37.00 21.69 -7.17
C SER A 22 35.72 21.22 -6.43
N GLY A 23 34.91 20.38 -7.05
CA GLY A 23 33.63 19.88 -6.51
C GLY A 23 33.69 18.58 -5.70
N CYS A 24 34.87 18.00 -5.43
CA CYS A 24 35.00 16.74 -4.71
C CYS A 24 35.95 16.84 -3.50
N ALA A 25 35.56 17.56 -2.45
CA ALA A 25 36.15 17.42 -1.12
C ALA A 25 35.22 17.98 -0.02
N SER A 26 34.08 17.32 0.18
CA SER A 26 33.33 17.39 1.44
C SER A 26 32.80 15.99 1.76
N LEU A 27 33.72 15.03 1.90
CA LEU A 27 33.45 13.81 2.63
C LEU A 27 33.38 14.17 4.11
N ASN A 28 32.21 14.67 4.52
CA ASN A 28 31.87 14.74 5.92
C ASN A 28 31.70 13.27 6.37
N SER A 29 32.79 12.72 6.90
CA SER A 29 32.80 11.46 7.63
C SER A 29 31.84 11.63 8.80
N LYS A 30 30.55 11.33 8.57
CA LYS A 30 29.66 10.95 9.65
C LYS A 30 30.27 9.69 10.21
N LYS A 31 31.00 9.87 11.33
CA LYS A 31 31.31 8.83 12.30
C LYS A 31 30.16 7.83 12.26
N PHE A 32 30.48 6.65 11.75
CA PHE A 32 29.68 5.46 11.92
C PHE A 32 29.29 5.45 13.39
N LEU A 33 28.02 5.72 13.70
CA LEU A 33 27.51 5.49 15.04
C LEU A 33 27.78 4.01 15.25
N GLU A 34 28.80 3.71 16.06
CA GLU A 34 28.82 2.51 16.87
C GLU A 34 27.42 2.43 17.46
N ARG A 35 26.65 1.49 16.91
CA ARG A 35 25.33 1.17 17.40
C ARG A 35 25.60 0.63 18.78
N GLU A 36 25.49 1.52 19.77
CA GLU A 36 25.29 1.17 21.16
C GLU A 36 24.39 -0.05 21.16
N THR A 37 24.95 -1.12 21.70
CA THR A 37 24.26 -2.35 22.04
C THR A 37 22.94 -1.95 22.66
N PHE A 38 21.86 -2.10 21.87
CA PHE A 38 20.53 -1.75 22.31
C PHE A 38 20.22 -2.61 23.53
N ARG A 39 20.36 -1.94 24.68
CA ARG A 39 19.61 -2.06 25.90
C ARG A 39 18.47 -3.07 25.79
N LYS A 40 18.66 -4.18 26.50
CA LYS A 40 17.61 -5.12 26.88
C LYS A 40 16.59 -4.38 27.75
N GLU A 41 15.32 -4.37 27.32
CA GLU A 41 14.04 -4.15 28.04
C GLU A 41 13.08 -3.46 27.05
N GLU A 42 11.95 -4.03 26.66
CA GLU A 42 10.85 -4.57 27.46
C GLU A 42 10.18 -5.73 26.69
N LYS A 43 9.45 -6.62 27.36
CA LYS A 43 8.66 -7.67 26.69
C LYS A 43 7.56 -7.01 25.83
N THR A 44 7.86 -6.67 24.59
CA THR A 44 6.82 -6.48 23.57
C THR A 44 6.03 -7.78 23.51
N GLY A 45 4.70 -7.70 23.58
CA GLY A 45 3.85 -8.85 23.29
C GLY A 45 4.30 -9.49 21.97
N ALA A 46 4.17 -10.81 21.89
CA ALA A 46 4.41 -11.47 20.60
C ALA A 46 3.40 -10.91 19.60
N LYS A 47 3.88 -10.29 18.52
CA LYS A 47 3.02 -9.84 17.41
C LYS A 47 2.81 -10.96 16.40
N GLY A 48 1.79 -10.80 15.57
CA GLY A 48 1.52 -11.70 14.47
C GLY A 48 0.63 -11.08 13.41
N TRP A 49 0.50 -11.78 12.28
CA TRP A 49 -0.41 -11.39 11.21
C TRP A 49 -1.84 -11.87 11.47
N TRP A 50 -2.78 -10.95 11.26
CA TRP A 50 -4.21 -11.13 11.46
C TRP A 50 -4.98 -10.75 10.20
N TYR A 51 -6.03 -11.50 9.91
CA TYR A 51 -6.85 -11.32 8.71
C TYR A 51 -8.29 -10.95 9.11
N ALA A 52 -8.79 -9.87 8.50
CA ALA A 52 -10.22 -9.62 8.33
C ALA A 52 -10.55 -9.75 6.84
N LYS A 53 -11.44 -10.68 6.49
CA LYS A 53 -11.81 -11.00 5.10
C LYS A 53 -13.28 -10.71 4.89
N PHE A 54 -13.61 -10.09 3.77
CA PHE A 54 -14.97 -9.76 3.38
C PHE A 54 -15.22 -10.41 2.03
N ARG A 55 -16.25 -11.26 1.95
CA ARG A 55 -16.65 -11.92 0.70
C ARG A 55 -17.89 -11.25 0.15
N MET A 56 -17.79 -10.77 -1.08
CA MET A 56 -18.88 -10.12 -1.78
C MET A 56 -19.70 -11.15 -2.55
N ASP A 57 -20.97 -10.83 -2.78
CA ASP A 57 -21.78 -11.57 -3.75
C ASP A 57 -21.27 -11.29 -5.16
N TRP A 58 -20.82 -12.34 -5.84
CA TRP A 58 -20.27 -12.25 -7.19
C TRP A 58 -20.73 -13.45 -8.02
N PRO A 59 -21.72 -13.25 -8.90
CA PRO A 59 -22.20 -14.28 -9.82
C PRO A 59 -21.14 -14.71 -10.84
N LYS A 60 -21.20 -15.98 -11.26
CA LYS A 60 -20.20 -16.68 -12.10
C LYS A 60 -19.92 -16.02 -13.46
N ASP A 61 -20.82 -15.19 -13.97
CA ASP A 61 -20.73 -14.56 -15.30
C ASP A 61 -20.82 -13.02 -15.26
N ALA A 62 -20.66 -12.42 -14.08
CA ALA A 62 -20.64 -10.97 -13.91
C ALA A 62 -19.22 -10.42 -13.74
N GLU A 63 -19.01 -9.14 -14.03
CA GLU A 63 -17.79 -8.46 -13.59
C GLU A 63 -17.78 -8.31 -12.06
N PRO A 64 -16.64 -8.50 -11.38
CA PRO A 64 -16.54 -8.23 -9.95
C PRO A 64 -16.91 -6.79 -9.62
N LEU A 65 -17.60 -6.59 -8.50
CA LEU A 65 -17.99 -5.27 -8.02
C LEU A 65 -16.79 -4.55 -7.39
N TRP A 66 -15.75 -4.25 -8.16
CA TRP A 66 -14.46 -3.72 -7.70
C TRP A 66 -14.56 -2.46 -6.83
N HIS A 67 -15.65 -1.71 -6.95
CA HIS A 67 -15.96 -0.52 -6.15
C HIS A 67 -16.35 -0.82 -4.70
N MET A 68 -16.65 -2.08 -4.36
CA MET A 68 -16.80 -2.52 -2.98
C MET A 68 -15.48 -2.40 -2.20
N ASP A 69 -14.35 -2.63 -2.87
CA ASP A 69 -13.05 -2.60 -2.22
C ASP A 69 -12.69 -1.19 -1.69
N PRO A 70 -12.76 -0.09 -2.48
CA PRO A 70 -12.51 1.25 -1.95
C PRO A 70 -13.56 1.69 -0.92
N LEU A 71 -14.81 1.22 -1.03
CA LEU A 71 -15.83 1.45 -0.01
C LEU A 71 -15.41 0.83 1.33
N LEU A 72 -15.03 -0.45 1.34
CA LEU A 72 -14.58 -1.15 2.54
C LEU A 72 -13.29 -0.53 3.11
N ALA A 73 -12.31 -0.26 2.24
CA ALA A 73 -11.06 0.38 2.63
C ALA A 73 -11.31 1.73 3.33
N HIS A 74 -12.13 2.60 2.75
CA HIS A 74 -12.38 3.93 3.28
C HIS A 74 -13.39 3.95 4.44
N ARG A 75 -14.55 3.30 4.33
CA ARG A 75 -15.64 3.44 5.32
C ARG A 75 -15.58 2.44 6.47
N VAL A 76 -14.86 1.33 6.29
CA VAL A 76 -14.76 0.28 7.30
C VAL A 76 -13.36 0.27 7.91
N ILE A 77 -12.30 0.29 7.09
CA ILE A 77 -10.94 0.08 7.57
C ILE A 77 -10.21 1.38 7.92
N ALA A 78 -10.36 2.47 7.16
CA ALA A 78 -9.66 3.73 7.46
C ALA A 78 -9.93 4.26 8.89
N PRO A 79 -11.18 4.20 9.44
CA PRO A 79 -11.43 4.61 10.82
C PRO A 79 -10.72 3.71 11.84
N VAL A 80 -10.51 2.44 11.52
CA VAL A 80 -9.79 1.47 12.36
C VAL A 80 -8.29 1.79 12.33
N LEU A 81 -7.73 2.03 11.14
CA LEU A 81 -6.34 2.42 10.98
C LEU A 81 -6.03 3.74 11.69
N SER A 82 -6.91 4.74 11.57
CA SER A 82 -6.76 6.02 12.27
C SER A 82 -6.80 5.85 13.79
N ARG A 83 -7.60 4.92 14.31
CA ARG A 83 -7.73 4.68 15.76
C ARG A 83 -6.55 3.91 16.34
N TYR A 84 -5.99 2.96 15.60
CA TYR A 84 -4.99 2.01 16.10
C TYR A 84 -3.64 2.15 15.38
N SER A 85 -3.35 3.31 14.77
CA SER A 85 -2.16 3.53 13.93
C SER A 85 -0.85 3.30 14.67
N GLU A 86 -0.80 3.61 15.96
CA GLU A 86 0.39 3.44 16.79
C GLU A 86 0.61 1.98 17.23
N GLU A 87 -0.45 1.17 17.20
CA GLU A 87 -0.44 -0.22 17.70
C GLU A 87 -0.29 -1.25 16.57
N ILE A 88 -0.73 -0.89 15.35
CA ILE A 88 -0.57 -1.69 14.13
C ILE A 88 0.76 -1.35 13.46
N SER A 89 1.70 -2.30 13.46
CA SER A 89 3.05 -2.04 12.93
C SER A 89 3.14 -2.17 11.41
N LEU A 90 2.42 -3.12 10.82
CA LEU A 90 2.34 -3.31 9.37
C LEU A 90 0.90 -3.63 8.98
N TRP A 91 0.50 -3.23 7.78
CA TRP A 91 -0.79 -3.64 7.24
C TRP A 91 -0.82 -3.53 5.72
N ARG A 92 -1.76 -4.22 5.10
CA ARG A 92 -2.00 -4.16 3.67
C ARG A 92 -3.46 -4.46 3.35
N PHE A 93 -3.90 -3.97 2.20
CA PHE A 93 -5.09 -4.46 1.54
C PHE A 93 -4.73 -5.57 0.56
N HIS A 94 -5.60 -6.56 0.46
CA HIS A 94 -5.53 -7.59 -0.58
C HIS A 94 -6.89 -7.71 -1.26
N ARG A 95 -6.88 -7.61 -2.58
CA ARG A 95 -8.05 -7.60 -3.45
C ARG A 95 -7.96 -8.79 -4.39
N ARG A 96 -9.01 -9.60 -4.50
CA ARG A 96 -9.02 -10.80 -5.32
C ARG A 96 -10.40 -11.06 -5.88
N ALA A 97 -10.48 -11.41 -7.16
CA ALA A 97 -11.65 -12.04 -7.75
C ALA A 97 -11.18 -13.21 -8.61
N ALA A 98 -11.57 -14.42 -8.24
CA ALA A 98 -11.23 -15.65 -8.96
C ALA A 98 -12.42 -16.62 -8.94
N PRO A 99 -12.67 -17.40 -10.01
CA PRO A 99 -13.77 -18.38 -10.07
C PRO A 99 -13.48 -19.62 -9.22
N ASP A 100 -13.19 -19.41 -7.94
CA ASP A 100 -12.97 -20.42 -6.91
C ASP A 100 -13.89 -20.16 -5.71
N ALA A 101 -13.81 -21.01 -4.68
CA ALA A 101 -14.67 -20.91 -3.50
C ALA A 101 -14.55 -19.58 -2.73
N SER A 102 -13.46 -18.82 -2.93
CA SER A 102 -13.28 -17.50 -2.30
C SER A 102 -14.04 -16.40 -3.05
N GLY A 103 -14.26 -16.58 -4.36
CA GLY A 103 -14.95 -15.59 -5.20
C GLY A 103 -14.28 -14.21 -5.20
N HIS A 104 -15.09 -13.15 -5.08
CA HIS A 104 -14.62 -11.78 -4.89
C HIS A 104 -14.43 -11.53 -3.40
N GLN A 105 -13.17 -11.32 -3.00
CA GLN A 105 -12.76 -11.12 -1.62
C GLN A 105 -11.89 -9.87 -1.47
N PHE A 106 -12.24 -9.06 -0.48
CA PHE A 106 -11.41 -7.99 0.04
C PHE A 106 -10.83 -8.44 1.39
N SER A 107 -9.56 -8.13 1.66
CA SER A 107 -8.94 -8.49 2.94
C SER A 107 -8.11 -7.34 3.49
N PHE A 108 -8.32 -7.06 4.77
CA PHE A 108 -7.43 -6.26 5.58
C PHE A 108 -6.52 -7.20 6.37
N ILE A 109 -5.22 -7.07 6.16
CA ILE A 109 -4.20 -7.93 6.75
C ILE A 109 -3.27 -7.04 7.54
N PHE A 110 -3.08 -7.29 8.84
CA PHE A 110 -2.31 -6.40 9.70
C PHE A 110 -1.48 -7.17 10.74
N TYR A 111 -0.39 -6.54 11.18
CA TYR A 111 0.59 -7.10 12.09
C TYR A 111 0.56 -6.33 13.41
N ALA A 112 0.08 -7.01 14.46
CA ALA A 112 -0.13 -6.41 15.77
C ALA A 112 -0.13 -7.47 16.88
N ASP A 113 -0.19 -7.03 18.13
CA ASP A 113 -0.41 -7.92 19.28
C ASP A 113 -1.84 -8.48 19.27
N PRO A 114 -2.08 -9.70 19.83
CA PRO A 114 -3.41 -10.32 19.86
C PRO A 114 -4.53 -9.45 20.45
N GLN A 115 -4.22 -8.70 21.52
CA GLN A 115 -5.22 -7.83 22.16
C GLN A 115 -5.60 -6.64 21.26
N VAL A 116 -4.66 -6.14 20.46
CA VAL A 116 -4.92 -5.10 19.45
C VAL A 116 -5.79 -5.68 18.34
N ALA A 117 -5.47 -6.89 17.89
CA ALA A 117 -6.25 -7.58 16.86
C ALA A 117 -7.71 -7.80 17.28
N ASP A 118 -7.96 -8.18 18.53
CA ASP A 118 -9.31 -8.34 19.05
C ASP A 118 -10.09 -7.02 19.03
N ARG A 119 -9.47 -5.92 19.49
CA ARG A 119 -10.06 -4.57 19.44
C ARG A 119 -10.29 -4.08 18.01
N VAL A 120 -9.40 -4.40 17.08
CA VAL A 120 -9.53 -4.11 15.65
C VAL A 120 -10.75 -4.85 15.09
N PHE A 121 -10.85 -6.15 15.32
CA PHE A 121 -11.97 -6.96 14.85
C PHE A 121 -13.30 -6.52 15.46
N ALA A 122 -13.35 -6.20 16.75
CA ALA A 122 -14.53 -5.64 17.40
C ALA A 122 -14.96 -4.31 16.76
N SER A 123 -14.02 -3.40 16.49
CA SER A 123 -14.29 -2.15 15.78
C SER A 123 -14.87 -2.38 14.38
N ILE A 124 -14.30 -3.30 13.60
CA ILE A 124 -14.80 -3.65 12.27
C ILE A 124 -16.23 -4.21 12.36
N ARG A 125 -16.48 -5.20 13.23
CA ARG A 125 -17.81 -5.80 13.43
C ARG A 125 -18.87 -4.79 13.87
N SER A 126 -18.47 -3.75 14.60
CA SER A 126 -19.37 -2.70 15.06
C SER A 126 -19.76 -1.69 13.97
N ASN A 127 -19.04 -1.70 12.82
CA ASN A 127 -19.23 -0.72 11.76
C ASN A 127 -20.64 -0.82 11.14
N ARG A 128 -21.36 0.31 11.13
CA ARG A 128 -22.73 0.39 10.61
C ARG A 128 -22.80 0.08 9.11
N ILE A 129 -21.89 0.62 8.29
CA ILE A 129 -21.89 0.40 6.84
C ILE A 129 -21.71 -1.09 6.54
N LEU A 130 -20.80 -1.77 7.26
CA LEU A 130 -20.62 -3.21 7.11
C LEU A 130 -21.91 -3.99 7.42
N LYS A 131 -22.61 -3.65 8.51
CA LYS A 131 -23.88 -4.28 8.87
C LYS A 131 -24.95 -4.05 7.81
N ASP A 132 -25.10 -2.81 7.35
CA ASP A 132 -26.09 -2.43 6.34
C ASP A 132 -25.85 -3.18 5.01
N MET A 133 -24.58 -3.30 4.58
CA MET A 133 -24.20 -4.04 3.37
C MET A 133 -24.43 -5.55 3.48
N LYS A 134 -24.25 -6.13 4.68
CA LYS A 134 -24.59 -7.53 4.96
C LYS A 134 -26.10 -7.76 4.93
N SER A 135 -26.88 -6.88 5.55
CA SER A 135 -28.35 -6.95 5.52
C SER A 135 -28.92 -6.79 4.11
N ALA A 136 -28.23 -6.06 3.24
CA ALA A 136 -28.58 -5.91 1.83
C ALA A 136 -28.12 -7.10 0.94
N GLY A 137 -27.42 -8.10 1.50
CA GLY A 137 -26.94 -9.27 0.75
C GLY A 137 -25.74 -9.02 -0.15
N ILE A 138 -25.13 -7.83 -0.10
CA ILE A 138 -23.99 -7.46 -0.95
C ILE A 138 -22.70 -8.08 -0.41
N ILE A 139 -22.54 -8.08 0.91
CA ILE A 139 -21.48 -8.81 1.61
C ILE A 139 -22.09 -10.09 2.17
N LEU A 140 -21.63 -11.23 1.68
CA LEU A 140 -22.12 -12.54 2.10
C LEU A 140 -21.62 -12.90 3.49
N GLU A 141 -20.35 -12.60 3.77
CA GLU A 141 -19.75 -12.84 5.08
C GLU A 141 -18.51 -11.99 5.35
N ASP A 142 -18.20 -11.84 6.64
CA ASP A 142 -16.95 -11.32 7.17
C ASP A 142 -16.31 -12.36 8.11
N VAL A 143 -15.05 -12.70 7.85
CA VAL A 143 -14.30 -13.74 8.58
C VAL A 143 -13.07 -13.11 9.22
N TYR A 144 -12.83 -13.46 10.48
CA TYR A 144 -11.72 -12.95 11.30
C TYR A 144 -10.89 -14.10 11.83
N ASP A 145 -9.58 -13.90 11.94
CA ASP A 145 -8.71 -14.86 12.62
C ASP A 145 -9.04 -14.98 14.13
N ASP A 146 -8.74 -16.13 14.72
CA ASP A 146 -8.80 -16.35 16.17
C ASP A 146 -7.59 -15.71 16.85
N THR A 147 -7.83 -14.71 17.70
CA THR A 147 -6.79 -13.97 18.42
C THR A 147 -6.22 -14.75 19.62
N GLY A 148 -6.78 -15.90 19.97
CA GLY A 148 -6.25 -16.77 21.03
C GLY A 148 -4.90 -17.41 20.68
N ARG A 149 -4.52 -17.45 19.40
CA ARG A 149 -3.25 -18.05 18.94
C ARG A 149 -2.63 -17.29 17.77
N ILE A 150 -1.36 -16.93 17.94
CA ILE A 150 -0.55 -16.37 16.85
C ILE A 150 -0.11 -17.50 15.91
N SER A 151 -0.68 -17.54 14.71
CA SER A 151 -0.32 -18.53 13.68
C SER A 151 0.83 -18.09 12.76
N LYS A 152 1.08 -16.78 12.68
CA LYS A 152 2.02 -16.15 11.74
C LYS A 152 2.84 -15.06 12.46
N PRO A 153 3.83 -15.45 13.30
CA PRO A 153 4.56 -14.52 14.15
C PRO A 153 5.65 -13.72 13.43
N ASN A 154 6.08 -14.10 12.22
CA ASN A 154 7.16 -13.41 11.52
C ASN A 154 6.63 -12.47 10.44
N VAL A 155 7.35 -11.37 10.20
CA VAL A 155 6.95 -10.36 9.21
C VAL A 155 6.83 -10.94 7.79
N GLU A 156 7.67 -11.91 7.45
CA GLU A 156 7.68 -12.61 6.16
C GLU A 156 6.56 -13.63 5.96
N ASP A 157 5.84 -14.03 7.02
CA ASP A 157 4.90 -15.17 6.98
C ASP A 157 3.72 -14.99 6.00
N THR A 158 3.51 -13.76 5.50
CA THR A 158 2.43 -13.43 4.55
C THR A 158 2.91 -13.08 3.14
N SER A 159 4.22 -13.21 2.90
CA SER A 159 4.86 -13.08 1.59
C SER A 159 4.77 -14.39 0.80
N ASP A 160 4.99 -14.33 -0.52
CA ASP A 160 5.04 -15.53 -1.35
C ASP A 160 6.27 -16.37 -0.99
N ARG A 161 6.05 -17.66 -0.71
CA ARG A 161 7.11 -18.60 -0.32
C ARG A 161 8.11 -18.87 -1.45
N ASN A 162 7.73 -18.62 -2.69
CA ASN A 162 8.61 -18.79 -3.86
C ASN A 162 9.57 -17.62 -4.05
N TRP A 163 9.38 -16.50 -3.34
CA TRP A 163 10.33 -15.39 -3.39
C TRP A 163 11.58 -15.67 -2.56
N SER A 164 12.68 -14.98 -2.85
CA SER A 164 13.87 -15.03 -2.00
C SER A 164 13.56 -14.45 -0.61
N LEU A 165 14.24 -14.96 0.42
CA LEU A 165 14.04 -14.49 1.80
C LEU A 165 14.20 -12.97 1.96
N PRO A 166 15.17 -12.29 1.31
CA PRO A 166 15.26 -10.83 1.35
C PRO A 166 13.99 -10.14 0.85
N ILE A 167 13.38 -10.64 -0.23
CA ILE A 167 12.11 -10.11 -0.73
C ILE A 167 10.99 -10.42 0.26
N GLN A 168 10.89 -11.64 0.76
CA GLN A 168 9.85 -12.01 1.72
C GLN A 168 9.85 -11.11 2.97
N LYS A 169 11.03 -10.71 3.47
CA LYS A 169 11.18 -9.83 4.64
C LYS A 169 10.93 -8.35 4.35
N SER A 170 11.29 -7.88 3.16
CA SER A 170 11.14 -6.46 2.79
C SER A 170 9.77 -6.12 2.20
N TRP A 171 9.13 -7.10 1.56
CA TRP A 171 7.88 -6.92 0.84
C TRP A 171 6.71 -6.38 1.71
N PRO A 172 6.53 -6.78 2.99
CA PRO A 172 5.49 -6.22 3.85
C PRO A 172 5.55 -4.69 3.99
N TYR A 173 6.75 -4.10 4.03
CA TYR A 173 6.93 -2.65 4.10
C TYR A 173 6.57 -1.97 2.78
N PHE A 174 7.02 -2.55 1.66
CA PHE A 174 6.69 -2.06 0.33
C PHE A 174 5.17 -2.04 0.09
N ILE A 175 4.49 -3.16 0.33
CA ILE A 175 3.06 -3.27 0.06
C ILE A 175 2.22 -2.39 1.00
N MET A 176 2.70 -2.15 2.23
CA MET A 176 2.02 -1.23 3.14
C MET A 176 2.03 0.18 2.57
N GLY A 177 3.18 0.64 2.05
CA GLY A 177 3.28 1.91 1.34
C GLY A 177 2.33 1.97 0.13
N VAL A 178 2.27 0.91 -0.68
CA VAL A 178 1.32 0.83 -1.80
C VAL A 178 -0.14 0.87 -1.33
N SER A 179 -0.46 0.19 -0.23
CA SER A 179 -1.81 0.16 0.34
C SER A 179 -2.21 1.52 0.90
N GLN A 180 -1.29 2.22 1.56
CA GLN A 180 -1.46 3.60 2.03
C GLN A 180 -1.72 4.53 0.85
N THR A 181 -0.88 4.50 -0.19
CA THR A 181 -1.08 5.34 -1.39
C THR A 181 -2.44 5.09 -2.05
N TRP A 182 -2.87 3.83 -2.15
CA TRP A 182 -4.19 3.51 -2.69
C TRP A 182 -5.32 4.05 -1.79
N LEU A 183 -5.18 3.95 -0.46
CA LEU A 183 -6.15 4.53 0.49
C LEU A 183 -6.24 6.06 0.36
N ASP A 184 -5.10 6.72 0.20
CA ASP A 184 -5.05 8.18 0.02
C ASP A 184 -5.70 8.59 -1.30
N LEU A 185 -5.49 7.84 -2.39
CA LEU A 185 -6.19 8.08 -3.66
C LEU A 185 -7.71 7.90 -3.53
N ILE A 186 -8.18 6.96 -2.69
CA ILE A 186 -9.60 6.83 -2.39
C ILE A 186 -10.12 8.07 -1.67
N GLU A 187 -9.40 8.55 -0.65
CA GLU A 187 -9.76 9.76 0.09
C GLU A 187 -9.84 10.97 -0.86
N GLN A 188 -8.82 11.16 -1.71
CA GLN A 188 -8.82 12.24 -2.69
C GLN A 188 -9.99 12.14 -3.68
N GLY A 189 -10.27 10.94 -4.19
CA GLY A 189 -11.41 10.71 -5.09
C GLY A 189 -12.77 10.97 -4.42
N VAL A 190 -12.89 10.68 -3.12
CA VAL A 190 -14.07 11.04 -2.33
C VAL A 190 -14.18 12.56 -2.18
N VAL A 191 -13.10 13.23 -1.78
CA VAL A 191 -13.07 14.69 -1.62
C VAL A 191 -13.45 15.39 -2.94
N GLN A 192 -12.89 14.94 -4.06
CA GLN A 192 -13.14 15.51 -5.38
C GLN A 192 -14.61 15.37 -5.81
N ARG A 193 -15.24 14.22 -5.55
CA ARG A 193 -16.68 14.02 -5.82
C ARG A 193 -17.61 14.74 -4.85
N GLY A 194 -17.07 15.18 -3.70
CA GLY A 194 -17.85 15.77 -2.63
C GLY A 194 -18.41 14.74 -1.65
N LYS A 195 -19.24 15.22 -0.72
CA LYS A 195 -19.74 14.38 0.38
C LYS A 195 -21.02 13.65 -0.05
N ILE A 196 -21.06 12.35 0.21
CA ILE A 196 -22.31 11.60 0.25
C ILE A 196 -23.02 11.81 1.59
N ASP A 197 -24.35 11.97 1.55
CA ASP A 197 -25.17 12.12 2.74
C ASP A 197 -25.02 10.91 3.69
N ARG A 198 -25.04 11.17 5.00
CA ARG A 198 -25.06 10.14 6.04
C ARG A 198 -26.36 9.32 6.02
N SER A 199 -27.45 9.88 5.51
CA SER A 199 -28.72 9.17 5.27
C SER A 199 -28.84 8.54 3.89
N ALA A 200 -27.78 8.58 3.07
CA ALA A 200 -27.81 7.97 1.74
C ALA A 200 -28.15 6.48 1.80
N SER A 201 -28.94 6.01 0.84
CA SER A 201 -29.29 4.60 0.76
C SER A 201 -28.05 3.76 0.41
N CYS A 202 -28.13 2.46 0.69
CA CYS A 202 -27.08 1.51 0.29
C CYS A 202 -26.74 1.63 -1.21
N ARG A 203 -27.76 1.79 -2.06
CA ARG A 203 -27.60 1.96 -3.51
C ARG A 203 -26.83 3.24 -3.87
N ASP A 204 -27.13 4.35 -3.20
CA ASP A 204 -26.45 5.64 -3.46
C ASP A 204 -24.98 5.57 -3.06
N ILE A 205 -24.68 4.89 -1.94
CA ILE A 205 -23.31 4.65 -1.49
C ILE A 205 -22.53 3.83 -2.52
N LEU A 206 -23.11 2.75 -3.05
CA LEU A 206 -22.46 1.95 -4.09
C LEU A 206 -22.21 2.76 -5.35
N ALA A 207 -23.20 3.53 -5.81
CA ALA A 207 -23.05 4.38 -7.00
C ALA A 207 -21.93 5.41 -6.82
N PHE A 208 -21.84 6.02 -5.64
CA PHE A 208 -20.78 6.95 -5.29
C PHE A 208 -19.40 6.29 -5.36
N TYR A 209 -19.23 5.12 -4.73
CA TYR A 209 -17.94 4.42 -4.74
C TYR A 209 -17.60 3.79 -6.09
N LYS A 210 -18.60 3.48 -6.93
CA LYS A 210 -18.38 3.11 -8.32
C LYS A 210 -17.65 4.23 -9.06
N GLY A 211 -18.14 5.45 -8.92
CA GLY A 211 -17.44 6.63 -9.41
C GLY A 211 -16.03 6.70 -8.84
N VAL A 212 -15.85 6.63 -7.52
CA VAL A 212 -14.52 6.73 -6.87
C VAL A 212 -13.53 5.72 -7.46
N ASN A 213 -13.97 4.48 -7.68
CA ASN A 213 -13.15 3.45 -8.30
C ASN A 213 -12.77 3.78 -9.75
N GLU A 214 -13.70 4.37 -10.52
CA GLU A 214 -13.44 4.81 -11.90
C GLU A 214 -12.38 5.93 -11.94
N ASP A 215 -12.42 6.91 -11.04
CA ASP A 215 -11.43 7.98 -11.01
C ASP A 215 -10.04 7.47 -10.62
N ILE A 216 -9.95 6.61 -9.59
CA ILE A 216 -8.68 5.97 -9.22
C ILE A 216 -8.12 5.17 -10.39
N GLY A 217 -8.99 4.43 -11.10
CA GLY A 217 -8.62 3.69 -12.30
C GLY A 217 -8.07 4.61 -13.40
N ALA A 218 -8.72 5.74 -13.64
CA ALA A 218 -8.28 6.73 -14.62
C ALA A 218 -6.93 7.37 -14.24
N THR A 219 -6.74 7.74 -12.97
CA THR A 219 -5.45 8.24 -12.46
C THR A 219 -4.36 7.18 -12.65
N TRP A 220 -4.61 5.92 -12.27
CA TRP A 220 -3.65 4.84 -12.48
C TRP A 220 -3.28 4.65 -13.96
N GLN A 221 -4.26 4.64 -14.87
CA GLN A 221 -4.00 4.46 -16.30
C GLN A 221 -3.20 5.62 -16.90
N LYS A 222 -3.50 6.86 -16.48
CA LYS A 222 -2.86 8.06 -17.01
C LYS A 222 -1.48 8.32 -16.42
N GLU A 223 -1.32 8.10 -15.13
CA GLU A 223 -0.15 8.55 -14.36
C GLU A 223 0.69 7.39 -13.82
N GLY A 224 0.17 6.16 -13.85
CA GLY A 224 0.77 4.93 -13.33
C GLY A 224 2.21 4.71 -13.75
N GLN A 225 2.47 4.87 -15.05
CA GLN A 225 3.78 4.63 -15.64
C GLN A 225 4.84 5.58 -15.07
N HIS A 226 4.52 6.87 -14.95
CA HIS A 226 5.49 7.86 -14.48
C HIS A 226 5.57 7.89 -12.95
N ALA A 227 4.44 8.03 -12.27
CA ALA A 227 4.41 8.21 -10.82
C ALA A 227 4.87 6.96 -10.05
N PHE A 228 4.61 5.76 -10.58
CA PHE A 228 4.91 4.51 -9.86
C PHE A 228 6.02 3.72 -10.53
N LEU A 229 5.86 3.35 -11.81
CA LEU A 229 6.79 2.42 -12.46
C LEU A 229 8.17 3.06 -12.71
N HIS A 230 8.21 4.28 -13.23
CA HIS A 230 9.48 5.00 -13.46
C HIS A 230 10.24 5.24 -12.15
N HIS A 231 9.58 5.78 -11.13
CA HIS A 231 10.22 6.03 -9.84
C HIS A 231 10.63 4.74 -9.11
N LEU A 232 9.83 3.67 -9.19
CA LEU A 232 10.22 2.36 -8.66
C LEU A 232 11.47 1.84 -9.37
N ASN A 233 11.49 1.90 -10.71
CA ASN A 233 12.64 1.44 -11.49
C ASN A 233 13.90 2.27 -11.20
N ALA A 234 13.75 3.58 -10.96
CA ALA A 234 14.86 4.46 -10.59
C ALA A 234 15.57 4.01 -9.31
N LEU A 235 14.84 3.47 -8.32
CA LEU A 235 15.43 2.92 -7.09
C LEU A 235 16.31 1.69 -7.34
N PHE A 236 16.07 0.97 -8.44
CA PHE A 236 16.84 -0.19 -8.87
C PHE A 236 17.81 0.12 -10.00
N GLY A 237 18.16 1.40 -10.20
CA GLY A 237 19.18 1.81 -11.17
C GLY A 237 18.71 1.72 -12.63
N TYR A 238 17.39 1.73 -12.87
CA TYR A 238 16.79 1.60 -14.20
C TYR A 238 17.08 0.26 -14.90
N GLU A 239 17.44 -0.78 -14.16
CA GLU A 239 17.64 -2.11 -14.72
C GLU A 239 16.35 -2.64 -15.39
N PRO A 240 16.42 -3.24 -16.59
CA PRO A 240 15.24 -3.72 -17.28
C PRO A 240 14.47 -4.76 -16.46
N LEU A 241 13.16 -4.55 -16.29
CA LEU A 241 12.26 -5.54 -15.73
C LEU A 241 11.71 -6.44 -16.85
N VAL A 242 11.78 -7.75 -16.65
CA VAL A 242 11.07 -8.71 -17.51
C VAL A 242 9.62 -8.76 -17.07
N ILE A 243 8.72 -8.23 -17.91
CA ILE A 243 7.28 -8.22 -17.65
C ILE A 243 6.62 -9.32 -18.48
N TYR A 244 6.02 -10.31 -17.81
CA TYR A 244 5.15 -11.29 -18.45
C TYR A 244 3.70 -10.82 -18.32
N GLU A 245 3.07 -10.44 -19.44
CA GLU A 245 1.67 -10.06 -19.43
C GLU A 245 0.80 -11.30 -19.24
N LYS A 246 0.04 -11.35 -18.13
CA LYS A 246 -0.78 -12.51 -17.77
C LYS A 246 -1.84 -12.87 -18.81
N ARG A 247 -2.30 -11.89 -19.62
CA ARG A 247 -3.24 -12.12 -20.74
C ARG A 247 -2.57 -12.80 -21.94
N LEU A 248 -1.25 -12.73 -22.03
CA LEU A 248 -0.44 -13.36 -23.08
C LEU A 248 0.15 -14.71 -22.63
N THR A 249 -0.01 -15.09 -21.36
CA THR A 249 0.34 -16.42 -20.85
C THR A 249 -0.89 -17.30 -20.79
N THR A 250 -1.01 -18.26 -21.70
CA THR A 250 -2.01 -19.34 -21.62
C THR A 250 -1.64 -20.28 -20.48
N PHE A 251 -2.53 -20.42 -19.49
CA PHE A 251 -2.52 -21.55 -18.54
C PHE A 251 -3.80 -22.35 -18.74
#